data_AF-A0A6U2J6J3-F1
#
_entry.id   AF-A0A6U2J6J3-F1
#
_cell.length_a   1.000
_cell.length_b   1.000
_cell.length_c   1.000
_cell.angle_alpha   90.00
_cell.angle_beta   90.00
_cell.angle_gamma   90.00
#
_symmetry.space_group_name_H-M   'P 1'
#
loop_
_entity.id
_entity.type
_entity.pdbx_description
1 polymer ?
#
loop_
_entity_poly.entity_id
_entity_poly.type
_entity_poly.pdbx_seq_one_letter_code
_entity_poly.pdbx_strand_id
1 'polypeptide(L)'
;MADTIINKLEAWFMDDNSGVEQFVEDFAKAHKDVFELDAEEHKQEYMTIYIDFQKKFETKLEAFLSENNVSHEAFLEECHKHQSGVDAGFGIVDVLLATLEFDVFMQMMLDAKTRF
;
A
#
# COMPACT_ATOMS: atom_id res chain seq x y z
N MET A 1 3.29 24.06 7.72
CA MET A 1 3.22 23.34 6.43
C MET A 1 1.76 23.33 6.02
N ALA A 2 1.43 23.55 4.74
CA ALA A 2 0.03 23.44 4.31
C ALA A 2 -0.42 22.00 4.50
N ASP A 3 -1.61 21.78 5.09
CA ASP A 3 -2.20 20.45 5.21
C ASP A 3 -2.59 19.94 3.83
N THR A 4 -1.70 19.15 3.23
CA THR A 4 -1.97 18.45 1.96
C THR A 4 -2.74 17.17 2.24
N ILE A 5 -3.39 16.63 1.20
CA ILE A 5 -3.99 15.29 1.29
C ILE A 5 -2.93 14.22 1.60
N ILE A 6 -1.67 14.47 1.22
CA ILE A 6 -0.52 13.61 1.52
C ILE A 6 -0.27 13.53 3.03
N ASN A 7 -0.18 14.66 3.74
CA ASN A 7 0.01 14.65 5.20
C ASN A 7 -1.15 13.95 5.92
N LYS A 8 -2.38 14.10 5.40
CA LYS A 8 -3.56 13.40 5.93
C LYS A 8 -3.52 11.91 5.65
N LEU A 9 -3.00 11.49 4.49
CA LEU A 9 -2.82 10.08 4.15
C LEU A 9 -1.79 9.45 5.07
N GLU A 10 -0.67 10.13 5.33
CA GLU A 10 0.35 9.67 6.27
C GLU A 10 -0.22 9.53 7.69
N ALA A 11 -0.95 10.54 8.16
CA ALA A 11 -1.61 10.49 9.45
C ALA A 11 -2.64 9.37 9.54
N TRP A 12 -3.44 9.15 8.48
CA TRP A 12 -4.38 8.04 8.39
C TRP A 12 -3.68 6.69 8.39
N PHE A 13 -2.58 6.54 7.66
CA PHE A 13 -1.82 5.30 7.61
C PHE A 13 -1.18 4.95 8.96
N MET A 14 -0.73 5.96 9.71
CA MET A 14 -0.18 5.80 11.07
C MET A 14 -1.27 5.73 12.16
N ASP A 15 -2.54 5.98 11.84
CA ASP A 15 -3.62 5.90 12.81
C ASP A 15 -4.02 4.43 12.99
N ASP A 16 -3.85 3.92 14.22
CA ASP A 16 -4.29 2.58 14.62
C ASP A 16 -5.78 2.32 14.31
N ASN A 17 -6.61 3.38 14.25
CA ASN A 17 -8.04 3.29 13.93
C ASN A 17 -8.35 3.20 12.43
N SER A 18 -7.38 3.45 11.55
CA SER A 18 -7.57 3.31 10.10
C SER A 18 -7.81 1.86 9.67
N GLY A 19 -7.34 0.91 10.50
CA GLY A 19 -7.40 -0.52 10.22
C GLY A 19 -6.60 -0.93 8.98
N VAL A 20 -5.64 -0.11 8.54
CA VAL A 20 -4.75 -0.43 7.42
C VAL A 20 -3.68 -1.43 7.84
N GLU A 21 -3.02 -1.18 8.97
CA GLU A 21 -2.02 -2.10 9.52
C GLU A 21 -2.62 -3.48 9.78
N GLN A 22 -3.77 -3.54 10.48
CA GLN A 22 -4.49 -4.79 10.73
C GLN A 22 -4.90 -5.48 9.41
N PHE A 23 -5.34 -4.73 8.41
CA PHE A 23 -5.67 -5.29 7.10
C PHE A 23 -4.45 -5.93 6.43
N VAL A 24 -3.31 -5.24 6.42
CA VAL A 24 -2.07 -5.77 5.84
C VAL A 24 -1.61 -7.01 6.60
N GLU A 25 -1.65 -6.99 7.93
CA GLU A 25 -1.27 -8.13 8.76
C GLU A 25 -2.19 -9.34 8.56
N ASP A 26 -3.51 -9.13 8.57
CA ASP A 26 -4.49 -10.19 8.37
C ASP A 26 -4.39 -10.77 6.95
N PHE A 27 -4.20 -9.92 5.95
CA PHE A 27 -4.01 -10.35 4.57
C PHE A 27 -2.73 -11.17 4.43
N ALA A 28 -1.63 -10.71 5.03
CA ALA A 28 -0.36 -11.42 5.02
C ALA A 28 -0.49 -12.79 5.71
N LYS A 29 -1.09 -12.84 6.90
CA LYS A 29 -1.35 -14.11 7.62
C LYS A 29 -2.19 -15.09 6.81
N ALA A 30 -3.22 -14.59 6.11
CA ALA A 30 -4.11 -15.44 5.33
C ALA A 30 -3.45 -16.03 4.08
N HIS A 31 -2.44 -15.36 3.51
CA HIS A 31 -1.86 -15.75 2.22
C HIS A 31 -0.37 -16.16 2.28
N LYS A 32 0.35 -15.95 3.39
CA LYS A 32 1.80 -16.22 3.52
C LYS A 32 2.19 -17.65 3.15
N ASP A 33 1.31 -18.62 3.40
CA ASP A 33 1.62 -20.03 3.14
C ASP A 33 1.69 -20.34 1.64
N VAL A 34 1.04 -19.53 0.80
CA VAL A 34 1.07 -19.65 -0.66
C VAL A 34 2.42 -19.22 -1.25
N PHE A 35 3.08 -18.21 -0.68
CA PHE A 35 4.33 -17.64 -1.20
C PHE A 35 5.53 -18.50 -0.81
N GLU A 36 6.26 -19.06 -1.76
CA GLU A 36 7.46 -19.86 -1.49
C GLU A 36 8.72 -18.97 -1.48
N LEU A 37 9.54 -19.10 -0.43
CA LEU A 37 10.76 -18.29 -0.25
C LEU A 37 11.82 -18.56 -1.33
N ASP A 38 11.88 -19.79 -1.83
CA ASP A 38 12.90 -20.27 -2.77
C ASP A 38 12.33 -20.56 -4.17
N ALA A 39 11.16 -19.99 -4.51
CA ALA A 39 10.58 -20.22 -5.84
C ALA A 39 11.43 -19.55 -6.93
N GLU A 40 11.98 -20.35 -7.84
CA GLU A 40 12.71 -19.86 -9.02
C GLU A 40 11.79 -19.13 -10.02
N GLU A 41 10.48 -19.35 -9.95
CA GLU A 41 9.48 -18.70 -10.81
C GLU A 41 8.23 -18.25 -10.01
N HIS A 42 7.72 -17.06 -10.31
CA HIS A 42 6.50 -16.55 -9.69
C HIS A 42 5.27 -17.33 -10.18
N LYS A 43 4.53 -17.93 -9.25
CA LYS A 43 3.28 -18.64 -9.57
C LYS A 43 2.19 -17.65 -10.01
N GLN A 44 1.33 -18.04 -10.95
CA GLN A 44 0.15 -17.23 -11.33
C GLN A 44 -0.75 -16.88 -10.13
N GLU A 45 -0.75 -17.75 -9.12
CA GLU A 45 -1.46 -17.55 -7.86
C GLU A 45 -0.99 -16.28 -7.13
N TYR A 46 0.30 -15.92 -7.23
CA TYR A 46 0.85 -14.71 -6.60
C TYR A 46 0.24 -13.46 -7.20
N MET A 47 0.13 -13.43 -8.54
CA MET A 47 -0.50 -12.32 -9.25
C MET A 47 -2.00 -12.24 -8.95
N THR A 48 -2.66 -13.39 -8.77
CA THR A 48 -4.09 -13.43 -8.37
C THR A 48 -4.29 -12.83 -6.98
N ILE A 49 -3.44 -13.20 -6.02
CA ILE A 49 -3.49 -12.67 -4.65
C ILE A 49 -3.16 -11.17 -4.64
N TYR A 50 -2.17 -10.74 -5.41
CA TYR A 50 -1.81 -9.33 -5.55
C TYR A 50 -2.97 -8.50 -6.13
N ILE A 51 -3.66 -8.98 -7.16
CA ILE A 51 -4.82 -8.27 -7.72
C ILE A 51 -5.95 -8.14 -6.68
N ASP A 52 -6.15 -9.15 -5.83
CA ASP A 52 -7.14 -9.09 -4.74
C ASP A 52 -6.71 -8.11 -3.65
N PHE A 53 -5.43 -8.10 -3.27
CA PHE A 53 -4.85 -7.13 -2.34
C PHE A 53 -5.04 -5.70 -2.85
N GLN A 54 -4.64 -5.44 -4.10
CA GLN A 54 -4.73 -4.13 -4.74
C GLN A 54 -6.16 -3.61 -4.74
N LYS A 55 -7.14 -4.43 -5.15
CA LYS A 55 -8.56 -4.03 -5.14
C LYS A 55 -9.08 -3.66 -3.75
N LYS A 56 -8.73 -4.45 -2.73
CA LYS A 56 -9.15 -4.17 -1.35
C LYS A 56 -8.50 -2.89 -0.82
N PHE A 57 -7.23 -2.69 -1.17
CA PHE A 57 -6.50 -1.49 -0.79
C PHE A 57 -7.05 -0.24 -1.50
N GLU A 58 -7.28 -0.31 -2.81
CA GLU A 58 -7.91 0.77 -3.61
C GLU A 58 -9.27 1.14 -3.05
N THR A 59 -10.09 0.17 -2.64
CA THR A 59 -11.41 0.44 -2.01
C THR A 59 -11.27 1.25 -0.71
N LYS A 60 -10.26 0.95 0.12
CA LYS A 60 -9.98 1.71 1.36
C LYS A 60 -9.48 3.12 1.04
N LEU A 61 -8.60 3.24 0.04
CA LEU A 61 -8.08 4.52 -0.42
C LEU A 61 -9.21 5.41 -0.98
N GLU A 62 -10.10 4.84 -1.80
CA GLU A 62 -11.28 5.56 -2.32
C GLU A 62 -12.19 6.05 -1.21
N ALA A 63 -12.43 5.25 -0.17
CA ALA A 63 -13.20 5.67 1.00
C ALA A 63 -12.52 6.87 1.71
N PHE A 64 -11.21 6.78 1.95
CA PHE A 64 -10.43 7.88 2.54
C PHE A 64 -10.48 9.17 1.70
N LEU A 65 -10.33 9.04 0.38
CA LEU A 65 -10.40 10.18 -0.54
C LEU A 65 -11.80 10.81 -0.55
N SER A 66 -12.84 9.97 -0.56
CA SER A 66 -14.24 10.42 -0.51
C SER A 66 -14.55 11.17 0.79
N GLU A 67 -14.11 10.65 1.94
CA GLU A 67 -14.24 11.32 3.25
C GLU A 67 -13.55 12.69 3.28
N ASN A 68 -12.45 12.83 2.54
CA ASN A 68 -11.71 14.10 2.42
C ASN A 68 -12.20 14.99 1.27
N ASN A 69 -13.24 14.61 0.53
CA ASN A 69 -13.74 15.31 -0.66
C ASN A 69 -12.65 15.54 -1.73
N VAL A 70 -11.74 14.58 -1.88
CA VAL A 70 -10.66 14.61 -2.88
C VAL A 70 -10.98 13.60 -3.99
N SER A 71 -10.84 14.02 -5.25
CA SER A 71 -10.95 13.10 -6.38
C SER A 71 -9.67 12.28 -6.55
N HIS A 72 -9.79 11.10 -7.14
CA HIS A 72 -8.63 10.26 -7.44
C HIS A 72 -7.60 10.98 -8.32
N GLU A 73 -8.04 11.73 -9.33
CA GLU A 73 -7.17 12.54 -10.19
C GLU A 73 -6.39 13.60 -9.39
N ALA A 74 -7.06 14.32 -8.48
CA ALA A 74 -6.42 15.33 -7.64
C ALA A 74 -5.41 14.70 -6.66
N PHE A 75 -5.70 13.49 -6.16
CA PHE A 75 -4.78 12.73 -5.34
C PHE A 75 -3.51 12.34 -6.12
N LEU A 76 -3.66 11.80 -7.33
CA LEU A 76 -2.53 11.44 -8.19
C LEU A 76 -1.65 12.66 -8.53
N GLU A 77 -2.27 13.80 -8.84
CA GLU A 77 -1.52 15.04 -9.06
C GLU A 77 -0.70 15.46 -7.83
N GLU A 78 -1.26 15.34 -6.62
CA GLU A 78 -0.54 15.63 -5.38
C GLU A 78 0.59 14.62 -5.10
N CYS A 79 0.39 13.32 -5.37
CA CYS A 79 1.45 12.32 -5.31
C CYS A 79 2.60 12.67 -6.26
N HIS A 80 2.29 13.02 -7.52
CA HIS A 80 3.32 13.40 -8.50
C HIS A 80 4.10 14.66 -8.09
N LYS A 81 3.41 15.68 -7.53
CA LYS A 81 4.06 16.88 -7.00
C LYS A 81 4.95 16.57 -5.80
N HIS A 82 4.53 15.64 -4.93
CA HIS A 82 5.30 15.22 -3.77
C HIS A 82 6.60 14.48 -4.18
N GLN A 83 6.51 13.57 -5.15
CA GLN A 83 7.66 12.82 -5.67
C GLN A 83 8.69 13.67 -6.42
N SER A 84 8.28 14.79 -7.01
CA SER A 84 9.16 15.68 -7.77
C SER A 84 9.77 16.82 -6.93
N GLY A 85 9.50 16.85 -5.62
CA GLY A 85 10.02 17.84 -4.68
C GLY A 85 11.47 17.58 -4.25
N VAL A 86 12.20 18.65 -3.91
CA VAL A 86 13.62 18.63 -3.46
C VAL A 86 13.82 17.96 -2.09
N ASP A 87 12.73 17.70 -1.36
CA ASP A 87 12.69 17.05 -0.03
C ASP A 87 11.98 15.69 -0.08
N ALA A 88 11.89 15.07 -1.27
CA ALA A 88 11.33 13.74 -1.48
C ALA A 88 12.28 12.67 -0.92
N GLY A 89 12.37 12.62 0.41
CA GLY A 89 12.73 11.39 1.10
C GLY A 89 11.67 10.33 0.79
N PHE A 90 12.07 9.06 0.83
CA PHE A 90 11.16 7.92 0.64
C PHE A 90 10.09 7.94 1.73
N GLY A 91 8.94 8.56 1.42
CA GLY A 91 7.87 8.83 2.38
C GLY A 91 6.91 7.66 2.51
N ILE A 92 5.97 7.73 3.45
CA ILE A 92 4.93 6.70 3.59
C ILE A 92 4.08 6.57 2.33
N VAL A 93 3.93 7.65 1.57
CA VAL A 93 3.26 7.63 0.25
C VAL A 93 4.03 6.80 -0.76
N ASP A 94 5.36 6.88 -0.78
CA ASP A 94 6.17 6.06 -1.67
C ASP A 94 6.12 4.59 -1.25
N VAL A 95 6.11 4.29 0.05
CA VAL A 95 5.88 2.93 0.55
C VAL A 95 4.51 2.41 0.12
N LEU A 96 3.47 3.22 0.25
CA LEU A 96 2.10 2.89 -0.14
C LEU A 96 1.96 2.63 -1.65
N LEU A 97 2.48 3.54 -2.47
CA LEU A 97 2.48 3.39 -3.92
C LEU A 97 3.34 2.20 -4.35
N ALA A 98 4.49 2.01 -3.71
CA ALA A 98 5.32 0.84 -3.92
C ALA A 98 4.60 -0.45 -3.54
N THR A 99 3.78 -0.50 -2.48
CA THR A 99 2.97 -1.70 -2.16
C THR A 99 1.90 -2.03 -3.20
N LEU A 100 1.57 -1.06 -4.07
CA LEU A 100 0.75 -1.29 -5.26
C LEU A 100 1.57 -1.79 -6.43
N GLU A 101 2.89 -1.95 -6.32
CA GLU A 101 3.73 -2.64 -7.30
C GLU A 101 3.91 -4.10 -6.91
N PHE A 102 3.82 -4.99 -7.89
CA PHE A 102 3.86 -6.43 -7.67
C PHE A 102 5.16 -6.90 -6.98
N ASP A 103 6.31 -6.36 -7.36
CA ASP A 103 7.61 -6.79 -6.83
C ASP A 103 7.80 -6.42 -5.35
N VAL A 104 7.28 -5.27 -4.93
CA VAL A 104 7.34 -4.80 -3.53
C VAL A 104 6.32 -5.54 -2.68
N PHE A 105 5.13 -5.79 -3.23
CA PHE A 105 4.14 -6.66 -2.60
C PHE A 105 4.72 -8.06 -2.35
N MET A 106 5.46 -8.62 -3.32
CA MET A 106 6.16 -9.90 -3.16
C MET A 106 7.17 -9.85 -2.00
N GLN A 107 8.03 -8.83 -1.93
CA GLN A 107 8.98 -8.68 -0.81
C GLN A 107 8.27 -8.61 0.54
N MET A 108 7.18 -7.84 0.64
CA MET A 108 6.38 -7.74 1.87
C MET A 108 5.80 -9.09 2.30
N MET A 109 5.30 -9.89 1.36
CA MET A 109 4.74 -11.22 1.65
C MET A 109 5.82 -12.24 2.07
N LEU A 110 7.01 -12.17 1.47
CA LEU A 110 8.16 -12.99 1.85
C LEU A 110 8.69 -12.62 3.25
N ASP A 111 8.75 -11.33 3.56
CA ASP A 111 9.10 -10.83 4.90
C ASP A 111 8.06 -11.26 5.93
N ALA A 112 6.77 -11.17 5.62
CA ALA A 112 5.71 -11.66 6.50
C ALA A 112 5.81 -13.17 6.75
N LYS A 113 6.19 -13.96 5.73
CA LYS A 113 6.41 -15.40 5.88
C LYS A 113 7.60 -15.75 6.77
N THR A 114 8.65 -14.93 6.76
CA THR A 114 9.82 -15.15 7.64
C THR A 114 9.59 -14.62 9.06
N ARG A 115 8.71 -13.63 9.23
CA ARG A 115 8.43 -12.96 10.52
C ARG A 115 7.36 -13.66 11.38
N PHE A 116 6.47 -14.47 10.77
CA PHE A 116 5.40 -15.22 11.44
C PHE A 116 5.45 -16.71 11.13
#